data_AF-W7Q966-F1
#
_entry.id   AF-W7Q966-F1
#
_cell.length_a   1.000
_cell.length_b   1.000
_cell.length_c   1.000
_cell.angle_alpha   90.00
_cell.angle_beta   90.00
_cell.angle_gamma   90.00
#
_symmetry.space_group_name_H-M   'P 1'
#
loop_
_entity.id
_entity.type
_entity.pdbx_description
1 polymer ?
#
loop_
_entity_poly.entity_id
_entity_poly.type
_entity_poly.pdbx_seq_one_letter_code
_entity_poly.pdbx_strand_id
1 'polypeptide(L)'
;MFELHADVIYALFTILILANFFNLVIGRGFAFFYAKLGSLPKPVLVPTIMVLAVIGSFATQGNPFDVLVMLFFGFFGFCMRKFGIPEAPLIITFLIAPMLEESMRRAVMISGGEWVGGLLNSPLSLTLLGIAVLVLVLSYRMRFSERLEAMAHEQEPENEDSNDEHHTGR
;
A
#
# COMPACT_ATOMS: atom_id res chain seq x y z
N MET A 1 37.52 -15.43 1.01
CA MET A 1 36.31 -15.87 1.75
C MET A 1 35.17 -16.29 0.81
N PHE A 2 35.03 -15.73 -0.40
CA PHE A 2 34.00 -16.14 -1.38
C PHE A 2 34.29 -17.46 -2.13
N GLU A 3 35.54 -17.91 -2.20
CA GLU A 3 35.87 -19.22 -2.82
C GLU A 3 35.60 -20.42 -1.91
N LEU A 4 35.60 -20.25 -0.58
CA LEU A 4 35.41 -21.36 0.38
C LEU A 4 33.94 -21.77 0.60
N HIS A 5 32.98 -20.93 0.20
CA HIS A 5 31.55 -21.18 0.41
C HIS A 5 30.70 -20.89 -0.84
N ALA A 6 31.29 -21.05 -2.03
CA ALA A 6 30.58 -20.88 -3.29
C ALA A 6 29.33 -21.78 -3.36
N ASP A 7 29.44 -23.01 -2.86
CA ASP A 7 28.34 -24.00 -2.84
C ASP A 7 27.10 -23.49 -2.09
N VAL A 8 27.28 -22.86 -0.93
CA VAL A 8 26.17 -22.29 -0.14
C VAL A 8 25.50 -21.13 -0.88
N ILE A 9 26.28 -20.27 -1.54
CA ILE A 9 25.75 -19.13 -2.29
C ILE A 9 24.96 -19.63 -3.52
N TYR A 10 25.49 -20.60 -4.26
CA TYR A 10 24.78 -21.22 -5.39
C TYR A 10 23.51 -21.95 -4.94
N ALA A 11 23.54 -22.64 -3.79
CA ALA A 11 22.35 -23.25 -3.21
C ALA A 11 21.29 -22.20 -2.84
N LEU A 12 21.68 -21.06 -2.25
CA LEU A 12 20.78 -19.95 -1.91
C LEU A 12 20.15 -19.31 -3.15
N PHE A 13 20.92 -19.06 -4.21
CA PHE A 13 20.36 -18.53 -5.46
C PHE A 13 19.44 -19.55 -6.13
N THR A 14 19.83 -20.83 -6.16
CA THR A 14 19.01 -21.90 -6.74
C THR A 14 17.69 -22.05 -6.00
N ILE A 15 17.69 -22.07 -4.65
CA ILE A 15 16.46 -22.19 -3.88
C ILE A 15 15.61 -20.92 -3.96
N LEU A 16 16.20 -19.72 -4.07
CA LEU A 16 15.45 -18.48 -4.25
C LEU A 16 14.71 -18.48 -5.60
N ILE A 17 15.39 -18.87 -6.68
CA ILE A 17 14.79 -19.00 -8.01
C ILE A 17 13.68 -20.05 -7.98
N LEU A 18 13.95 -21.22 -7.40
CA LEU A 18 12.99 -22.31 -7.31
C LEU A 18 11.79 -21.95 -6.43
N ALA A 19 12.01 -21.29 -5.29
CA ALA A 19 10.96 -20.82 -4.38
C ALA A 19 10.05 -19.79 -5.05
N ASN A 20 10.60 -18.85 -5.82
CA ASN A 20 9.81 -17.90 -6.59
C ASN A 20 8.98 -18.59 -7.67
N PHE A 21 9.54 -19.58 -8.36
CA PHE A 21 8.81 -20.38 -9.34
C PHE A 21 7.65 -21.14 -8.68
N PHE A 22 7.90 -21.79 -7.54
CA PHE A 22 6.86 -22.45 -6.76
C PHE A 22 5.80 -21.46 -6.25
N ASN A 23 6.22 -20.28 -5.76
CA ASN A 23 5.31 -19.23 -5.31
C ASN A 23 4.42 -18.73 -6.45
N LEU A 24 4.93 -18.63 -7.67
CA LEU A 24 4.14 -18.27 -8.85
C LEU A 24 3.05 -19.32 -9.13
N VAL A 25 3.41 -20.61 -9.09
CA VAL A 25 2.47 -21.72 -9.36
C VAL A 25 1.41 -21.80 -8.26
N ILE A 26 1.84 -21.83 -7.00
CA ILE A 26 0.96 -21.89 -5.83
C ILE A 26 0.09 -20.64 -5.77
N GLY A 27 0.69 -19.46 -5.88
CA GLY A 27 0.00 -18.17 -5.86
C GLY A 27 -1.06 -18.08 -6.94
N ARG A 28 -0.78 -18.54 -8.17
CA ARG A 28 -1.79 -18.58 -9.24
C ARG A 28 -2.95 -19.53 -8.93
N GLY A 29 -2.68 -20.69 -8.33
CA GLY A 29 -3.73 -21.61 -7.89
C GLY A 29 -4.60 -21.01 -6.79
N PHE A 30 -3.98 -20.47 -5.75
CA PHE A 30 -4.66 -19.84 -4.62
C PHE A 30 -5.43 -18.58 -5.01
N ALA A 31 -4.94 -17.79 -5.97
CA ALA A 31 -5.64 -16.60 -6.47
C ALA A 31 -7.06 -16.94 -6.95
N PHE A 32 -7.26 -18.09 -7.58
CA PHE A 32 -8.59 -18.54 -7.98
C PHE A 32 -9.52 -18.80 -6.79
N PHE A 33 -9.01 -19.45 -5.73
CA PHE A 33 -9.77 -19.68 -4.51
C PHE A 33 -10.13 -18.37 -3.79
N TYR A 34 -9.17 -17.44 -3.68
CA TYR A 34 -9.40 -16.14 -3.06
C TYR A 34 -10.40 -15.28 -3.85
N ALA A 35 -10.34 -15.31 -5.18
CA ALA A 35 -11.32 -14.63 -6.03
C ALA A 35 -12.75 -15.14 -5.76
N LYS A 36 -12.91 -16.45 -5.58
CA LYS A 36 -14.21 -17.07 -5.26
C LYS A 36 -14.69 -16.72 -3.85
N LEU A 37 -13.79 -16.63 -2.88
CA LEU A 37 -14.13 -16.17 -1.52
C LEU A 37 -14.58 -14.71 -1.50
N GLY A 38 -13.95 -13.86 -2.32
CA GLY A 38 -14.33 -12.45 -2.50
C GLY A 38 -15.66 -12.23 -3.22
N SER A 39 -16.14 -13.21 -3.99
CA SER A 39 -17.45 -13.14 -4.67
C SER A 39 -18.65 -13.47 -3.77
N LEU A 40 -18.42 -13.80 -2.50
CA LEU A 40 -19.51 -14.09 -1.56
C LEU A 40 -20.34 -12.82 -1.25
N PRO A 41 -21.66 -12.98 -1.00
CA PRO A 41 -22.52 -11.84 -0.69
C PRO A 41 -22.02 -11.11 0.57
N LYS A 42 -21.85 -9.79 0.44
CA LYS A 42 -21.35 -8.89 1.51
C LYS A 42 -22.03 -9.09 2.88
N PRO A 43 -23.36 -9.34 2.97
CA PRO A 43 -24.03 -9.57 4.25
C PRO A 43 -23.53 -10.79 5.03
N VAL A 44 -22.94 -11.79 4.36
CA VAL A 44 -22.37 -12.98 4.99
C VAL A 44 -20.87 -12.80 5.26
N LEU A 45 -20.17 -12.11 4.36
CA LEU A 45 -18.73 -11.90 4.45
C LEU A 45 -18.35 -11.06 5.68
N VAL A 46 -19.06 -9.95 5.91
CA VAL A 46 -18.78 -9.02 7.01
C VAL A 46 -18.88 -9.67 8.39
N PRO A 47 -19.97 -10.35 8.79
CA PRO A 47 -20.06 -10.98 10.11
C PRO A 47 -19.06 -12.11 10.28
N THR A 48 -18.77 -12.88 9.21
CA THR A 48 -17.78 -13.96 9.26
C THR A 48 -16.38 -13.43 9.55
N ILE A 49 -15.97 -12.36 8.85
CA ILE A 49 -14.69 -11.69 9.10
C ILE A 49 -14.66 -11.08 10.50
N MET A 50 -15.76 -10.49 10.96
CA MET A 50 -15.83 -9.91 12.31
C MET A 50 -15.63 -10.96 13.40
N VAL A 51 -16.34 -12.10 13.32
CA VAL A 51 -16.17 -13.21 14.27
C VAL A 51 -14.73 -13.73 14.25
N LEU A 52 -14.17 -13.94 13.06
CA LEU A 52 -12.80 -14.42 12.91
C LEU A 52 -11.78 -13.42 13.49
N ALA A 53 -12.00 -12.12 13.32
CA ALA A 53 -11.12 -11.09 13.84
C ALA A 53 -11.21 -10.96 15.37
N VAL A 54 -12.40 -11.13 15.96
CA VAL A 54 -12.56 -11.20 17.43
C VAL A 54 -11.83 -12.43 17.99
N ILE A 55 -11.98 -13.59 17.36
CA ILE A 55 -11.26 -14.82 17.75
C ILE A 55 -9.75 -14.61 17.62
N GLY A 56 -9.29 -14.05 16.50
CA GLY A 56 -7.88 -13.79 16.25
C GLY A 56 -7.26 -12.81 17.24
N SER A 57 -7.96 -11.71 17.55
CA SER A 57 -7.53 -10.73 18.56
C SER A 57 -7.52 -11.31 19.97
N PHE A 58 -8.42 -12.24 20.28
CA PHE A 58 -8.43 -12.90 21.58
C PHE A 58 -7.33 -13.98 21.69
N ALA A 59 -6.97 -14.62 20.57
CA ALA A 59 -5.98 -15.69 20.54
C ALA A 59 -4.53 -15.24 20.79
N THR A 60 -4.21 -13.95 20.60
CA THR A 60 -2.84 -13.43 20.78
C THR A 60 -2.40 -13.36 22.24
N GLN A 61 -3.20 -12.75 23.12
CA GLN A 61 -2.85 -12.56 24.54
C GLN A 61 -3.99 -12.89 25.51
N GLY A 62 -5.17 -13.28 25.03
CA GLY A 62 -6.35 -13.51 25.88
C GLY A 62 -6.87 -12.26 26.59
N ASN A 63 -6.40 -11.07 26.19
CA ASN A 63 -6.77 -9.81 26.82
C ASN A 63 -8.02 -9.22 26.16
N PRO A 64 -9.11 -8.94 26.90
CA PRO A 64 -10.30 -8.30 26.33
C PRO A 64 -10.04 -6.89 25.80
N PHE A 65 -8.96 -6.22 26.23
CA PHE A 65 -8.55 -4.93 25.70
C PHE A 65 -8.19 -4.99 24.20
N ASP A 66 -7.57 -6.09 23.75
CA ASP A 66 -7.19 -6.24 22.34
C ASP A 66 -8.45 -6.28 21.45
N VAL A 67 -9.51 -6.93 21.93
CA VAL A 67 -10.82 -6.98 21.25
C VAL A 67 -11.45 -5.59 21.17
N LEU A 68 -11.32 -4.78 22.23
CA LEU A 68 -11.81 -3.40 22.23
C LEU A 68 -11.06 -2.54 21.20
N VAL A 69 -9.73 -2.65 21.15
CA VAL A 69 -8.89 -1.96 20.16
C VAL A 69 -9.23 -2.41 18.74
N MET A 70 -9.38 -3.72 18.53
CA MET A 70 -9.81 -4.30 17.25
C MET A 70 -11.19 -3.76 16.81
N LEU A 71 -12.16 -3.67 17.72
CA LEU A 71 -13.48 -3.11 17.43
C LEU A 71 -13.39 -1.62 17.07
N PHE A 72 -12.59 -0.86 17.81
CA PHE A 72 -12.35 0.56 17.54
C PHE A 72 -11.76 0.78 16.15
N PHE A 73 -10.69 0.05 15.79
CA PHE A 73 -10.08 0.15 14.45
C PHE A 73 -10.97 -0.41 13.35
N GLY A 74 -11.76 -1.45 13.61
CA GLY A 74 -12.76 -1.97 12.68
C GLY A 74 -13.85 -0.93 12.36
N PHE A 75 -14.35 -0.24 13.38
CA PHE A 75 -15.29 0.87 13.21
C PHE A 75 -14.64 2.06 12.49
N PHE A 76 -13.41 2.42 12.84
CA PHE A 76 -12.65 3.47 12.16
C PHE A 76 -12.46 3.16 10.66
N GLY A 77 -12.12 1.92 10.31
CA GLY A 77 -12.04 1.48 8.91
C GLY A 77 -13.39 1.54 8.19
N PHE A 78 -14.49 1.21 8.87
CA PHE A 78 -15.83 1.39 8.32
C PHE A 78 -16.17 2.86 8.05
N CYS A 79 -15.82 3.76 8.97
CA CYS A 79 -15.95 5.21 8.76
C CYS A 79 -15.15 5.67 7.54
N MET A 80 -13.90 5.23 7.38
CA MET A 80 -13.09 5.58 6.21
C MET A 80 -13.73 5.19 4.89
N ARG A 81 -14.31 3.98 4.83
CA ARG A 81 -15.07 3.53 3.66
C ARG A 81 -16.27 4.44 3.37
N LYS A 82 -16.94 4.94 4.41
CA LYS A 82 -18.06 5.90 4.26
C LYS A 82 -17.61 7.27 3.75
N PHE A 83 -16.40 7.72 4.12
CA PHE A 83 -15.82 8.98 3.65
C PHE A 83 -15.07 8.87 2.31
N GLY A 84 -15.04 7.69 1.68
CA GLY A 84 -14.32 7.47 0.42
C GLY A 84 -12.79 7.51 0.57
N ILE A 85 -12.28 7.38 1.79
CA ILE A 85 -10.84 7.31 2.06
C ILE A 85 -10.38 5.88 1.73
N PRO A 86 -9.34 5.68 0.92
CA PRO A 86 -8.90 4.34 0.55
C PRO A 86 -8.32 3.63 1.79
N GLU A 87 -8.99 2.58 2.26
CA GLU A 87 -8.55 1.80 3.42
C GLU A 87 -7.26 0.99 3.17
N ALA A 88 -7.03 0.52 1.94
CA ALA A 88 -5.91 -0.36 1.62
C ALA A 88 -4.52 0.31 1.79
N PRO A 89 -4.26 1.53 1.26
CA PRO A 89 -3.01 2.24 1.50
C PRO A 89 -2.72 2.50 2.98
N LEU A 90 -3.75 2.74 3.80
CA LEU A 90 -3.58 2.98 5.22
C LEU A 90 -3.07 1.74 5.94
N ILE A 91 -3.68 0.59 5.68
CA ILE A 91 -3.29 -0.69 6.29
C ILE A 91 -1.84 -1.02 5.90
N ILE A 92 -1.50 -0.86 4.62
CA ILE A 92 -0.13 -1.11 4.12
C ILE A 92 0.86 -0.14 4.77
N THR A 93 0.52 1.14 4.89
CA THR A 93 1.39 2.14 5.54
C THR A 93 1.59 1.83 7.02
N PHE A 94 0.53 1.46 7.75
CA PHE A 94 0.62 1.10 9.16
C PHE A 94 1.49 -0.14 9.39
N LEU A 95 1.41 -1.14 8.51
CA LEU A 95 2.24 -2.34 8.58
C LEU A 95 3.72 -2.04 8.30
N ILE A 96 4.02 -1.16 7.33
CA ILE A 96 5.39 -0.82 6.94
C ILE A 96 6.03 0.19 7.90
N ALA A 97 5.25 1.09 8.51
CA ALA A 97 5.72 2.12 9.43
C ALA A 97 6.71 1.63 10.51
N PRO A 98 6.45 0.54 11.26
CA PRO A 98 7.41 0.05 12.25
C PRO A 98 8.72 -0.44 11.63
N MET A 99 8.67 -1.08 10.46
CA MET A 99 9.89 -1.52 9.77
C MET A 99 10.71 -0.33 9.26
N LEU A 100 10.03 0.73 8.82
CA LEU A 100 10.66 2.00 8.44
C LEU A 100 11.33 2.66 9.65
N GLU A 101 10.63 2.76 10.79
CA GLU A 101 11.18 3.36 12.00
C GLU A 101 12.38 2.57 12.51
N GLU A 102 12.30 1.24 12.54
CA GLU A 102 13.42 0.40 12.94
C GLU A 102 14.63 0.59 12.02
N SER A 103 14.39 0.63 10.70
CA SER A 103 15.45 0.84 9.71
C SER A 103 16.09 2.22 9.84
N MET A 104 15.29 3.27 10.07
CA MET A 104 15.79 4.62 10.35
C MET A 104 16.60 4.68 11.64
N ARG A 105 16.08 4.10 12.72
CA ARG A 105 16.76 4.04 14.03
C ARG A 105 18.08 3.30 13.91
N ARG A 106 18.10 2.18 13.18
CA ARG A 106 19.31 1.39 12.89
C ARG A 106 20.33 2.22 12.09
N ALA A 107 19.89 2.96 11.08
CA ALA A 107 20.78 3.83 10.29
C ALA A 107 21.41 4.96 11.13
N VAL A 108 20.64 5.59 12.03
CA VAL A 108 21.15 6.64 12.94
C VAL A 108 22.12 6.05 13.97
N MET A 109 21.85 4.84 14.46
CA MET A 109 22.74 4.17 15.41
C MET A 109 24.09 3.81 14.77
N ILE A 110 24.08 3.33 13.52
CA ILE A 110 25.30 3.01 12.77
C ILE A 110 26.14 4.26 12.48
N SER A 111 25.50 5.42 12.30
CA SER A 111 26.18 6.70 12.08
C SER A 111 26.65 7.40 13.36
N GLY A 112 26.64 6.71 14.51
CA GLY A 112 27.16 7.26 15.77
C GLY A 112 26.24 8.30 16.42
N GLY A 113 24.95 8.35 16.05
CA GLY A 113 23.99 9.31 16.59
C GLY A 113 23.91 10.65 15.85
N GLU A 114 24.70 10.84 14.79
CA GLU A 114 24.65 12.04 13.95
C GLU A 114 23.57 11.91 12.86
N TRP A 115 22.37 12.42 13.15
CA TRP A 115 21.18 12.37 12.27
C TRP A 115 21.43 12.89 10.86
N VAL A 116 22.11 14.04 10.75
CA VAL A 116 22.33 14.73 9.47
C VAL A 116 23.66 14.31 8.84
N GLY A 117 24.69 14.07 9.66
CA GLY A 117 26.01 13.61 9.21
C GLY A 117 25.96 12.21 8.59
N GLY A 118 25.21 11.28 9.19
CA GLY A 118 25.10 9.90 8.69
C GLY A 118 24.35 9.76 7.36
N LEU A 119 23.26 10.52 7.18
CA LEU A 119 22.43 10.46 5.97
C LEU A 119 23.06 11.19 4.78
N LEU A 120 23.84 12.25 5.01
CA LEU A 120 24.41 13.07 3.93
C LEU A 120 25.86 12.74 3.58
N ASN A 121 26.61 12.02 4.44
CA ASN A 121 28.00 11.66 4.14
C ASN A 121 28.14 10.52 3.13
N SER A 122 27.16 9.62 3.04
CA SER A 122 27.25 8.47 2.13
C SER A 122 26.82 8.88 0.72
N PRO A 123 27.69 8.78 -0.30
CA PRO A 123 27.33 9.14 -1.68
C PRO A 123 26.13 8.33 -2.21
N LEU A 124 25.98 7.08 -1.73
CA LEU A 124 24.84 6.22 -2.06
C LEU A 124 23.54 6.66 -1.39
N SER A 125 23.60 7.21 -0.19
CA SER A 125 22.41 7.76 0.48
C SER A 125 21.95 9.05 -0.19
N LEU A 126 22.89 9.90 -0.61
CA LEU A 126 22.61 11.14 -1.31
C LEU A 126 21.96 10.89 -2.68
N THR A 127 22.44 9.89 -3.45
CA THR A 127 21.83 9.52 -4.73
C THR A 127 20.44 8.92 -4.54
N LEU A 128 20.24 8.03 -3.57
CA LEU A 128 18.92 7.49 -3.25
C LEU A 128 17.93 8.57 -2.81
N LEU A 129 18.37 9.51 -1.96
CA LEU A 129 17.56 10.65 -1.52
C LEU A 129 17.19 11.56 -2.71
N GLY A 130 18.15 11.85 -3.59
CA GLY A 130 17.92 12.62 -4.81
C GLY A 130 16.89 11.95 -5.72
N ILE A 131 16.98 10.63 -5.92
CA ILE A 131 16.00 9.85 -6.69
C ILE A 131 14.64 9.88 -6.01
N ALA A 132 14.57 9.70 -4.69
CA ALA A 132 13.31 9.72 -3.95
C ALA A 132 12.60 11.09 -4.06
N VAL A 133 13.35 12.19 -3.92
CA VAL A 133 12.82 13.55 -4.10
C VAL A 133 12.38 13.77 -5.54
N LEU A 134 13.17 13.33 -6.53
CA LEU A 134 12.80 13.42 -7.95
C LEU A 134 11.48 12.68 -8.23
N VAL A 135 11.35 11.43 -7.77
CA VAL A 135 10.12 10.63 -7.93
C VAL A 135 8.94 11.29 -7.22
N LEU A 136 9.14 11.84 -6.01
CA LEU A 136 8.09 12.55 -5.29
C LEU A 136 7.61 13.79 -6.05
N VAL A 137 8.54 14.58 -6.60
CA VAL A 137 8.23 15.77 -7.40
C VAL A 137 7.53 15.41 -8.70
N LEU A 138 8.02 14.39 -9.42
CA LEU A 138 7.40 13.88 -10.64
C LEU A 138 5.99 13.35 -10.36
N SER A 139 5.83 12.54 -9.30
CA SER A 139 4.53 12.02 -8.89
C SER A 139 3.57 13.15 -8.51
N TYR A 140 4.03 14.14 -7.75
CA TYR A 140 3.21 15.30 -7.39
C TYR A 140 2.78 16.11 -8.62
N ARG A 141 3.69 16.37 -9.57
CA ARG A 141 3.35 17.10 -10.81
C ARG A 141 2.39 16.33 -11.71
N MET A 142 2.59 15.03 -11.89
CA MET A 142 1.69 14.19 -12.71
C MET A 142 0.31 14.06 -12.07
N ARG A 143 0.25 13.81 -10.76
CA ARG A 143 -1.02 13.64 -10.02
C ARG A 143 -1.79 14.96 -9.85
N PHE A 144 -1.13 16.11 -10.00
CA PHE A 144 -1.78 17.42 -10.09
C PHE A 144 -2.35 17.69 -11.49
N SER A 145 -1.67 17.24 -12.56
CA SER A 145 -2.19 17.33 -13.95
C SER A 145 -3.45 16.50 -14.15
N GLU A 146 -3.47 15.26 -13.65
CA GLU A 146 -4.65 14.37 -13.76
C GLU A 146 -5.87 14.91 -13.02
N ARG A 147 -5.67 15.64 -11.92
CA ARG A 147 -6.76 16.32 -11.19
C ARG A 147 -7.25 17.58 -11.88
N LEU A 148 -6.38 18.30 -12.61
CA LEU A 148 -6.78 19.48 -13.40
C LEU A 148 -7.52 19.08 -14.68
N GLU A 149 -7.11 18.00 -15.35
CA GLU A 149 -7.76 17.49 -16.57
C GLU A 149 -9.16 16.94 -16.26
N ALA A 150 -9.34 16.29 -15.11
CA ALA A 150 -10.66 15.88 -14.62
C ALA A 150 -11.59 17.06 -14.29
N MET A 151 -11.05 18.24 -13.93
CA MET A 151 -11.83 19.45 -13.71
C MET A 151 -12.11 20.26 -14.99
N ALA A 152 -11.28 20.10 -16.03
CA ALA A 152 -11.46 20.76 -17.33
C ALA A 152 -12.56 20.08 -18.19
N HIS A 153 -12.68 18.75 -18.12
CA HIS A 153 -13.69 18.00 -18.88
C HIS A 153 -15.14 18.15 -18.37
N GLU A 154 -15.35 18.68 -17.16
CA GLU A 154 -16.68 18.88 -16.56
C GLU A 154 -17.30 20.25 -16.92
N GLN A 155 -16.56 21.14 -17.60
CA GLN A 155 -17.07 22.47 -18.03
C GLN A 155 -17.55 22.52 -19.49
N GLU A 156 -17.41 21.44 -20.26
CA GLU A 156 -17.60 21.46 -21.72
C GLU A 156 -18.86 20.78 -22.33
N PRO A 157 -19.96 20.41 -21.61
CA PRO A 157 -21.18 19.93 -22.29
C PRO A 157 -22.38 20.90 -22.30
N GLU A 158 -22.36 22.06 -21.64
CA GLU A 158 -23.60 22.87 -21.44
C GLU A 158 -23.72 24.15 -22.29
N ASN A 159 -22.69 24.54 -23.05
CA ASN A 159 -22.73 25.80 -23.83
C ASN A 159 -22.98 25.63 -25.34
N GLU A 160 -23.20 24.42 -25.83
CA GLU A 160 -23.40 24.17 -27.28
C GLU A 160 -24.85 23.81 -27.67
N ASP A 161 -25.72 23.46 -26.70
CA ASP A 161 -27.12 23.07 -26.99
C ASP A 161 -28.15 24.20 -26.83
N SER A 162 -27.72 25.42 -26.48
CA SER A 162 -28.62 26.57 -26.30
C SER A 162 -28.62 27.57 -27.46
N ASN A 163 -27.80 27.36 -28.51
CA ASN A 163 -27.67 28.30 -29.63
C ASN A 163 -28.33 27.84 -30.95
N ASP A 164 -28.93 26.65 -31.00
CA ASP A 164 -29.57 26.13 -32.23
C ASP A 164 -31.12 26.23 -32.25
N GLU A 165 -31.75 26.76 -31.20
CA GLU A 165 -33.21 26.96 -31.19
C GLU A 165 -33.69 28.32 -31.78
N HIS A 166 -32.79 29.20 -32.23
CA HIS A 166 -33.18 30.56 -32.63
C HIS A 166 -33.27 30.84 -34.15
N HIS A 167 -33.01 29.87 -35.03
CA HIS A 167 -32.92 30.16 -36.48
C HIS A 167 -33.81 29.35 -37.45
N THR A 168 -34.74 28.52 -37.00
CA THR A 168 -35.69 27.82 -37.89
C THR A 168 -37.14 28.21 -37.61
N GLY A 169 -37.42 29.52 -37.68
CA GLY A 169 -38.75 30.07 -37.50
C GLY A 169 -39.00 31.27 -38.40
N ARG A 170 -39.12 31.04 -39.72
CA ARG A 170 -39.96 31.78 -40.68
C ARG A 170 -39.79 31.28 -42.10
#